data_AF-A0A6P8WJ94-F1
#
_entry.id   AF-A0A6P8WJ94-F1
#
_cell.length_a   1.000
_cell.length_b   1.000
_cell.length_c   1.000
_cell.angle_alpha   90.00
_cell.angle_beta   90.00
_cell.angle_gamma   90.00
#
_symmetry.space_group_name_H-M   'P 1'
#
loop_
_entity.id
_entity.type
_entity.pdbx_description
1 polymer ?
#
loop_
_entity_poly.entity_id
_entity_poly.type
_entity_poly.pdbx_seq_one_letter_code
_entity_poly.pdbx_strand_id
1 'polypeptide(L)'
;MADAYISLYITVRSFIRHTLFIYLYLLSFAVPQWMLLSICTTADHILYTLICFSGSFVLLTLIHLVESVKYNWPWNWLAIGSCYELMTLGVGAFVMNSEQNTVMMAVAMALLIFGLVLVLCFFIISGYNYPNPYKLASLAALGLILVICAMILGTYRGRHWMDVALLLFMLSVLLLMISYVLISFKNLDVLIKPDTLLLGFVLYINYVLVLVASFICIQRCDFNFDATNVVQKASPYG
;
A
#
# COMPACT_ATOMS: atom_id res chain seq x y z
N MET A 1 10.06 37.30 1.97
CA MET A 1 9.52 36.24 1.08
C MET A 1 10.53 35.10 0.90
N ALA A 2 11.80 35.34 0.52
CA ALA A 2 12.80 34.28 0.37
C ALA A 2 13.02 33.42 1.63
N ASP A 3 13.06 34.02 2.82
CA ASP A 3 13.27 33.28 4.08
C ASP A 3 12.11 32.32 4.42
N ALA A 4 10.89 32.67 4.04
CA ALA A 4 9.71 31.82 4.22
C ALA A 4 9.76 30.60 3.29
N TYR A 5 10.23 30.76 2.06
CA TYR A 5 10.44 29.66 1.12
C TYR A 5 11.56 28.71 1.59
N ILE A 6 12.67 29.27 2.09
CA ILE A 6 13.79 28.47 2.62
C ILE A 6 13.35 27.67 3.85
N SER A 7 12.61 28.30 4.77
CA SER A 7 12.07 27.64 5.97
C SER A 7 11.07 26.52 5.63
N LEU A 8 10.16 26.76 4.66
CA LEU A 8 9.24 25.72 4.19
C LEU A 8 9.99 24.55 3.54
N TYR A 9 10.96 24.84 2.67
CA TYR A 9 11.76 23.82 2.01
C TYR A 9 12.49 22.90 3.00
N ILE A 10 13.09 23.47 4.05
CA ILE A 10 13.78 22.72 5.11
C ILE A 10 12.78 21.83 5.89
N THR A 11 11.61 22.38 6.21
CA THR A 11 10.55 21.67 6.94
C THR A 11 10.01 20.49 6.13
N VAL A 12 9.69 20.69 4.84
CA VAL A 12 9.21 19.64 3.93
C VAL A 12 10.25 18.55 3.77
N ARG A 13 11.51 18.91 3.54
CA ARG A 13 12.61 17.94 3.40
C ARG A 13 12.79 17.11 4.68
N SER A 14 12.72 17.75 5.84
CA SER A 14 12.82 17.06 7.13
C SER A 14 11.64 16.11 7.35
N PHE A 15 10.42 16.53 7.04
CA PHE A 15 9.21 15.72 7.14
C PHE A 15 9.30 14.47 6.26
N ILE A 16 9.58 14.63 4.97
CA ILE A 16 9.71 13.51 4.03
C ILE A 16 10.80 12.54 4.48
N ARG A 17 11.94 13.05 4.98
CA ARG A 17 13.02 12.22 5.51
C ARG A 17 12.56 11.40 6.72
N HIS A 18 11.79 11.98 7.64
CA HIS A 18 11.26 11.26 8.81
C HIS A 18 10.21 10.21 8.40
N THR A 19 9.29 10.56 7.50
CA THR A 19 8.29 9.61 6.97
C THR A 19 8.97 8.43 6.28
N LEU A 20 9.99 8.71 5.46
CA LEU A 20 10.77 7.68 4.78
C LEU A 20 11.54 6.81 5.78
N PHE A 21 12.11 7.38 6.84
CA PHE A 21 12.84 6.62 7.85
C PHE A 21 11.93 5.67 8.64
N ILE A 22 10.76 6.14 9.10
CA ILE A 22 9.78 5.30 9.81
C ILE A 22 9.29 4.17 8.90
N TYR A 23 9.05 4.49 7.63
CA TYR A 23 8.62 3.52 6.65
C TYR A 23 9.69 2.46 6.36
N LEU A 24 10.93 2.87 6.11
CA LEU A 24 12.05 1.94 5.90
C LEU A 24 12.29 1.08 7.14
N TYR A 25 12.10 1.63 8.34
CA TYR A 25 12.18 0.86 9.58
C TYR A 25 11.16 -0.28 9.58
N LEU A 26 9.88 -0.02 9.32
CA LEU A 26 8.85 -1.07 9.21
C LEU A 26 9.20 -2.08 8.11
N LEU A 27 9.58 -1.61 6.92
CA LEU A 27 9.87 -2.47 5.78
C LEU A 27 11.10 -3.38 6.02
N SER A 28 12.08 -2.91 6.80
CA SER A 28 13.26 -3.69 7.18
C SER A 28 12.93 -4.90 8.05
N PHE A 29 11.80 -4.90 8.78
CA PHE A 29 11.31 -6.08 9.51
C PHE A 29 10.44 -6.96 8.64
N ALA A 30 9.58 -6.37 7.79
CA ALA A 30 8.67 -7.11 6.93
C ALA A 30 9.38 -7.95 5.86
N VAL A 31 10.38 -7.38 5.17
CA VAL A 31 11.04 -8.05 4.03
C VAL A 31 11.74 -9.35 4.44
N PRO A 32 12.55 -9.39 5.52
CA PRO A 32 13.12 -10.65 6.00
C PRO A 32 12.06 -11.69 6.38
N GLN A 33 10.95 -11.27 7.00
CA GLN A 33 9.85 -12.18 7.34
C GLN A 33 9.22 -12.77 6.06
N TRP A 34 8.99 -11.97 5.03
CA TRP A 34 8.47 -12.44 3.74
C TRP A 34 9.43 -13.39 3.04
N MET A 35 10.73 -13.08 3.04
CA MET A 35 11.75 -13.96 2.46
C MET A 35 11.81 -15.30 3.19
N LEU A 36 11.83 -15.30 4.53
CA LEU A 36 11.84 -16.52 5.34
C LEU A 36 10.58 -17.37 5.10
N LEU A 37 9.41 -16.73 5.07
CA LEU A 37 8.15 -17.41 4.76
C LEU A 37 8.20 -18.01 3.35
N SER A 38 8.64 -17.26 2.34
CA SER A 38 8.72 -17.75 0.96
C SER A 38 9.61 -18.99 0.79
N ILE A 39 10.65 -19.15 1.62
CA ILE A 39 11.55 -20.33 1.60
C ILE A 39 10.90 -21.57 2.24
N CYS A 40 10.00 -21.40 3.21
CA CYS A 40 9.39 -22.49 3.99
C CYS A 40 8.13 -23.09 3.32
N THR A 41 8.03 -23.01 1.99
CA THR A 41 6.82 -23.27 1.21
C THR A 41 6.31 -24.71 1.37
N THR A 42 5.23 -24.89 2.13
CA THR A 42 4.49 -26.16 2.19
C THR A 42 2.98 -25.90 2.33
N ALA A 43 2.23 -26.13 1.25
CA ALA A 43 0.76 -26.13 1.12
C ALA A 43 0.00 -24.78 0.93
N ASP A 44 -1.25 -24.90 0.47
CA ASP A 44 -2.18 -23.80 0.16
C ASP A 44 -2.68 -23.08 1.42
N HIS A 45 -2.25 -21.83 1.61
CA HIS A 45 -2.54 -21.01 2.80
C HIS A 45 -3.49 -19.84 2.54
N ILE A 46 -4.35 -19.93 1.53
CA ILE A 46 -5.31 -18.86 1.18
C ILE A 46 -6.23 -18.55 2.38
N LEU A 47 -6.67 -19.57 3.11
CA LEU A 47 -7.49 -19.39 4.30
C LEU A 47 -6.75 -18.65 5.42
N TYR A 48 -5.47 -18.99 5.64
CA TYR A 48 -4.62 -18.32 6.64
C TYR A 48 -4.40 -16.84 6.28
N THR A 49 -4.13 -16.56 5.00
CA THR A 49 -4.03 -15.20 4.45
C THR A 49 -5.30 -14.38 4.71
N LEU A 50 -6.47 -14.97 4.47
CA LEU A 50 -7.77 -14.34 4.70
C LEU A 50 -8.03 -14.05 6.19
N ILE A 51 -7.69 -15.00 7.08
CA ILE A 51 -7.81 -14.83 8.54
C ILE A 51 -6.90 -13.71 9.02
N CYS A 52 -5.65 -13.65 8.54
CA CYS A 52 -4.70 -12.59 8.90
C CYS A 52 -5.21 -11.21 8.48
N PHE A 53 -5.69 -11.04 7.24
CA PHE A 53 -6.22 -9.77 6.76
C PHE A 53 -7.52 -9.37 7.47
N SER A 54 -8.46 -10.29 7.67
CA SER A 54 -9.69 -10.01 8.40
C SER A 54 -9.43 -9.65 9.86
N GLY A 55 -8.54 -10.38 10.54
CA GLY A 55 -8.10 -10.06 11.90
C GLY A 55 -7.45 -8.68 11.99
N SER A 56 -6.59 -8.32 11.03
CA SER A 56 -6.00 -6.98 10.93
C SER A 56 -7.06 -5.90 10.75
N PHE A 57 -8.05 -6.13 9.88
CA PHE A 57 -9.12 -5.16 9.63
C PHE A 57 -10.01 -4.94 10.85
N VAL A 58 -10.37 -6.00 11.57
CA VAL A 58 -11.12 -5.91 12.83
C VAL A 58 -10.31 -5.13 13.86
N LEU A 59 -9.03 -5.45 14.03
CA LEU A 59 -8.16 -4.76 14.98
C LEU A 59 -7.98 -3.27 14.62
N LEU A 60 -7.81 -2.95 13.34
CA LEU A 60 -7.74 -1.57 12.85
C LEU A 60 -9.06 -0.81 13.13
N THR A 61 -10.20 -1.45 12.92
CA THR A 61 -11.52 -0.88 13.24
C THR A 61 -11.63 -0.58 14.73
N LEU A 62 -11.17 -1.49 15.59
CA LEU A 62 -11.16 -1.29 17.05
C LEU A 62 -10.24 -0.14 17.47
N ILE A 63 -9.06 -0.01 16.86
CA ILE A 63 -8.14 1.13 17.11
C ILE A 63 -8.83 2.45 16.77
N HIS A 64 -9.60 2.51 15.68
CA HIS A 64 -10.31 3.72 15.28
C HIS A 64 -11.55 4.02 16.11
N LEU A 65 -12.25 3.00 16.61
CA LEU A 65 -13.51 3.14 17.34
C LEU A 65 -13.31 3.38 18.84
N VAL A 66 -12.23 2.86 19.42
CA VAL A 66 -11.96 2.95 20.87
C VAL A 66 -10.85 3.94 21.13
N GLU A 67 -11.21 5.16 21.55
CA GLU A 67 -10.24 6.23 21.87
C GLU A 67 -9.19 5.81 22.90
N SER A 68 -9.59 5.00 23.90
CA SER A 68 -8.67 4.47 24.90
C SER A 68 -7.57 3.63 24.26
N VAL A 69 -7.88 2.82 23.25
CA VAL A 69 -6.88 2.03 22.52
C VAL A 69 -6.03 2.93 21.63
N LYS A 70 -6.64 3.95 21.02
CA LYS A 70 -5.93 4.88 20.13
C LYS A 70 -4.90 5.77 20.84
N TYR A 71 -5.20 6.24 22.04
CA TYR A 71 -4.37 7.27 22.69
C TYR A 71 -3.64 6.79 23.95
N ASN A 72 -4.06 5.70 24.60
CA ASN A 72 -3.37 5.23 25.80
C ASN A 72 -2.19 4.33 25.47
N TRP A 73 -1.03 4.71 26.01
CA TRP A 73 0.12 3.82 26.10
C TRP A 73 -0.11 2.82 27.26
N PRO A 74 0.26 1.52 27.13
CA PRO A 74 0.93 0.87 25.99
C PRO A 74 -0.01 0.28 24.94
N TRP A 75 -1.34 0.35 25.16
CA TRP A 75 -2.36 -0.32 24.36
C TRP A 75 -2.33 0.05 22.88
N ASN A 76 -2.10 1.33 22.56
CA ASN A 76 -1.97 1.78 21.17
C ASN A 76 -0.82 1.07 20.44
N TRP A 77 0.33 0.96 21.09
CA TRP A 77 1.51 0.35 20.49
C TRP A 77 1.34 -1.16 20.28
N LEU A 78 0.74 -1.84 21.26
CA LEU A 78 0.42 -3.26 21.14
C LEU A 78 -0.61 -3.52 20.03
N ALA A 79 -1.64 -2.69 19.93
CA ALA A 79 -2.68 -2.84 18.93
C ALA A 79 -2.14 -2.58 17.51
N ILE A 80 -1.38 -1.49 17.31
CA ILE A 80 -0.76 -1.21 16.00
C ILE A 80 0.30 -2.25 15.65
N GLY A 81 1.13 -2.67 16.61
CA GLY A 81 2.14 -3.71 16.40
C GLY A 81 1.52 -5.06 16.03
N SER A 82 0.46 -5.48 16.73
CA SER A 82 -0.26 -6.72 16.41
C SER A 82 -0.93 -6.64 15.04
N CYS A 83 -1.51 -5.48 14.69
CA CYS A 83 -2.11 -5.25 13.38
C CYS A 83 -1.06 -5.30 12.26
N TYR A 84 0.11 -4.72 12.51
CA TYR A 84 1.26 -4.79 11.62
C TYR A 84 1.74 -6.23 11.41
N GLU A 85 1.92 -7.02 12.47
CA GLU A 85 2.35 -8.42 12.34
C GLU A 85 1.31 -9.26 11.60
N LEU A 86 0.03 -9.14 11.93
CA LEU A 86 -1.04 -9.84 11.21
C LEU A 86 -1.06 -9.49 9.72
N MET A 87 -0.92 -8.21 9.37
CA MET A 87 -0.87 -7.78 7.98
C MET A 87 0.37 -8.33 7.27
N THR A 88 1.52 -8.32 7.95
CA THR A 88 2.80 -8.77 7.40
C THR A 88 2.80 -10.29 7.19
N LEU A 89 2.22 -11.05 8.12
CA LEU A 89 2.00 -12.50 7.98
C LEU A 89 1.01 -12.82 6.86
N GLY A 90 -0.08 -12.05 6.75
CA GLY A 90 -1.05 -12.19 5.66
C GLY A 90 -0.40 -11.99 4.28
N VAL A 91 0.40 -10.93 4.13
CA VAL A 91 1.19 -10.71 2.90
C VAL A 91 2.21 -11.81 2.69
N GLY A 92 2.93 -12.23 3.73
CA GLY A 92 3.90 -13.32 3.64
C GLY A 92 3.26 -14.62 3.14
N ALA A 93 2.10 -14.98 3.67
CA ALA A 93 1.34 -16.15 3.22
C ALA A 93 0.80 -16.02 1.79
N PHE A 94 0.39 -14.82 1.38
CA PHE A 94 0.00 -14.54 -0.01
C PHE A 94 1.18 -14.72 -0.98
N VAL A 95 2.34 -14.23 -0.58
CA VAL A 95 3.59 -14.24 -1.34
C VAL A 95 4.23 -15.62 -1.40
N MET A 96 4.03 -16.47 -0.38
CA MET A 96 4.54 -17.85 -0.32
C MET A 96 4.12 -18.70 -1.52
N ASN A 97 2.94 -18.46 -2.11
CA ASN A 97 2.44 -19.28 -3.22
C ASN A 97 3.02 -18.89 -4.60
N SER A 98 4.20 -18.27 -4.65
CA SER A 98 4.76 -17.77 -5.91
C SER A 98 6.27 -17.84 -5.97
N GLU A 99 6.79 -17.82 -7.20
CA GLU A 99 8.21 -17.87 -7.46
C GLU A 99 8.93 -16.68 -6.83
N GLN A 100 10.08 -16.95 -6.18
CA GLN A 100 10.88 -15.94 -5.48
C GLN A 100 11.23 -14.74 -6.38
N ASN A 101 11.45 -14.96 -7.68
CA ASN A 101 11.72 -13.90 -8.63
C ASN A 101 10.54 -12.92 -8.79
N THR A 102 9.32 -13.46 -8.90
CA THR A 102 8.08 -12.66 -8.98
C THR A 102 7.87 -11.84 -7.72
N VAL A 103 8.15 -12.43 -6.56
CA VAL A 103 8.09 -11.76 -5.26
C VAL A 103 9.08 -10.59 -5.19
N MET A 104 10.34 -10.82 -5.55
CA MET A 104 11.37 -9.78 -5.53
C MET A 104 11.03 -8.64 -6.49
N MET A 105 10.50 -8.96 -7.68
CA MET A 105 10.06 -7.96 -8.65
C MET A 105 8.88 -7.13 -8.13
N ALA A 106 7.88 -7.77 -7.52
CA ALA A 106 6.73 -7.07 -6.94
C ALA A 106 7.14 -6.12 -5.80
N VAL A 107 8.03 -6.56 -4.91
CA VAL A 107 8.59 -5.74 -3.83
C VAL A 107 9.37 -4.54 -4.39
N ALA A 108 10.24 -4.77 -5.39
CA ALA A 108 11.00 -3.70 -6.02
C ALA A 108 10.09 -2.67 -6.71
N MET A 109 9.07 -3.11 -7.45
CA MET A 109 8.09 -2.22 -8.09
C MET A 109 7.29 -1.42 -7.06
N ALA A 110 6.83 -2.05 -5.99
CA ALA A 110 6.10 -1.35 -4.93
C ALA A 110 6.97 -0.28 -4.24
N LEU A 111 8.25 -0.58 -4.00
CA LEU A 111 9.21 0.39 -3.46
C LEU A 111 9.46 1.57 -4.39
N LEU A 112 9.61 1.32 -5.70
CA LEU A 112 9.77 2.37 -6.70
C LEU A 112 8.54 3.28 -6.77
N ILE A 113 7.34 2.69 -6.77
CA ILE A 113 6.07 3.42 -6.75
C ILE A 113 5.98 4.28 -5.48
N PHE A 114 6.33 3.73 -4.32
CA PHE A 114 6.35 4.46 -3.05
C PHE A 114 7.32 5.66 -3.11
N GLY A 115 8.53 5.45 -3.61
CA GLY A 115 9.52 6.52 -3.81
C GLY A 115 9.00 7.63 -4.74
N LEU A 116 8.34 7.24 -5.84
CA LEU A 116 7.71 8.17 -6.77
C LEU A 116 6.61 8.99 -6.09
N VAL A 117 5.76 8.37 -5.28
CA VAL A 117 4.72 9.06 -4.50
C VAL A 117 5.34 10.13 -3.58
N LEU A 118 6.43 9.81 -2.87
CA LEU A 118 7.10 10.80 -2.01
C LEU A 118 7.68 11.97 -2.80
N VAL A 119 8.26 11.70 -3.98
CA VAL A 119 8.77 12.74 -4.89
C VAL A 119 7.62 13.62 -5.40
N LEU A 120 6.48 13.04 -5.78
CA LEU A 120 5.29 13.81 -6.17
C LEU A 120 4.78 14.67 -5.01
N CYS A 121 4.69 14.12 -3.80
CA CYS A 121 4.30 14.89 -2.61
C CYS A 121 5.25 16.07 -2.36
N PHE A 122 6.56 15.90 -2.55
CA PHE A 122 7.53 16.99 -2.44
C PHE A 122 7.21 18.13 -3.43
N PHE A 123 6.94 17.82 -4.69
CA PHE A 123 6.58 18.81 -5.71
C PHE A 123 5.23 19.49 -5.40
N ILE A 124 4.22 18.72 -5.00
CA ILE A 124 2.88 19.23 -4.70
C ILE A 124 2.92 20.21 -3.51
N ILE A 125 3.65 19.86 -2.44
CA ILE A 125 3.77 20.72 -1.27
C ILE A 125 4.57 21.99 -1.61
N SER A 126 5.64 21.86 -2.40
CA SER A 126 6.47 22.99 -2.83
C SER A 126 5.71 23.98 -3.74
N GLY A 127 4.71 23.50 -4.49
CA GLY A 127 3.90 24.31 -5.39
C GLY A 127 2.86 25.24 -4.72
N TYR A 128 2.73 25.22 -3.38
CA TYR A 128 1.88 26.08 -2.55
C TYR A 128 0.35 26.10 -2.84
N ASN A 129 -0.12 25.47 -3.92
CA ASN A 129 -1.53 25.35 -4.32
C ASN A 129 -1.94 23.88 -4.46
N TYR A 130 -2.00 23.15 -3.35
CA TYR A 130 -2.45 21.77 -3.36
C TYR A 130 -3.96 21.65 -3.06
N PRO A 131 -4.69 20.74 -3.73
CA PRO A 131 -6.10 20.53 -3.49
C PRO A 131 -6.35 20.08 -2.06
N ASN A 132 -7.55 20.36 -1.53
CA ASN A 132 -7.90 19.97 -0.16
C ASN A 132 -7.71 18.44 0.02
N PRO A 133 -6.75 18.00 0.85
CA PRO A 133 -6.33 16.61 0.84
C PRO A 133 -7.38 15.67 1.45
N TYR A 134 -8.30 16.18 2.26
CA TYR A 134 -9.45 15.42 2.75
C TYR A 134 -10.44 15.06 1.64
N LYS A 135 -10.67 15.98 0.68
CA LYS A 135 -11.54 15.73 -0.47
C LYS A 135 -10.89 14.73 -1.44
N LEU A 136 -9.57 14.81 -1.59
CA LEU A 136 -8.81 13.86 -2.41
C LEU A 136 -8.86 12.46 -1.79
N ALA A 137 -8.68 12.35 -0.47
CA ALA A 137 -8.79 11.08 0.26
C ALA A 137 -10.19 10.47 0.14
N SER A 138 -11.25 11.27 0.28
CA SER A 138 -12.62 10.76 0.15
C SER A 138 -12.93 10.27 -1.27
N LEU A 139 -12.46 10.99 -2.30
CA LEU A 139 -12.60 10.57 -3.69
C LEU A 139 -11.89 9.24 -3.95
N ALA A 140 -10.67 9.10 -3.45
CA ALA A 140 -9.88 7.89 -3.59
C ALA A 140 -10.51 6.69 -2.84
N ALA A 141 -11.07 6.92 -1.65
CA ALA A 141 -11.80 5.88 -0.91
C ALA A 141 -13.06 5.42 -1.66
N LEU A 142 -13.82 6.35 -2.26
CA LEU A 142 -14.96 6.00 -3.12
C LEU A 142 -14.52 5.20 -4.35
N GLY A 143 -13.38 5.55 -4.95
CA GLY A 143 -12.78 4.79 -6.05
C GLY A 143 -12.45 3.35 -5.65
N LEU A 144 -11.85 3.14 -4.48
CA LEU A 144 -11.59 1.79 -3.95
C LEU A 144 -12.87 0.99 -3.74
N ILE A 145 -13.88 1.58 -3.10
CA ILE A 145 -15.17 0.92 -2.87
C ILE A 145 -15.81 0.51 -4.20
N LEU A 146 -15.80 1.41 -5.19
CA LEU A 146 -16.33 1.13 -6.52
C LEU A 146 -15.63 -0.08 -7.17
N VAL A 147 -14.30 -0.14 -7.12
CA VAL A 147 -13.54 -1.27 -7.68
C VAL A 147 -13.90 -2.57 -6.97
N ILE A 148 -13.96 -2.57 -5.63
CA ILE A 148 -14.30 -3.75 -4.84
C ILE A 148 -15.72 -4.22 -5.17
N CYS A 149 -16.70 -3.32 -5.21
CA CYS A 149 -18.08 -3.65 -5.56
C CYS A 149 -18.16 -4.25 -6.98
N ALA A 150 -17.46 -3.66 -7.94
CA ALA A 150 -17.46 -4.15 -9.32
C ALA A 150 -16.75 -5.52 -9.46
N MET A 151 -15.72 -5.79 -8.65
CA MET A 151 -15.11 -7.14 -8.58
C MET A 151 -16.08 -8.17 -7.99
N ILE A 152 -16.75 -7.85 -6.88
CA ILE A 152 -17.71 -8.77 -6.22
C ILE A 152 -18.90 -9.08 -7.12
N LEU A 153 -19.45 -8.06 -7.80
CA LEU A 153 -20.61 -8.23 -8.68
C LEU A 153 -20.27 -8.97 -9.98
N GLY A 154 -19.01 -9.38 -10.18
CA GLY A 154 -18.58 -10.12 -11.37
C GLY A 154 -18.88 -9.38 -12.68
N THR A 155 -18.99 -8.05 -12.62
CA THR A 155 -19.45 -7.23 -13.76
C THR A 155 -18.45 -7.21 -14.91
N TYR A 156 -17.23 -7.70 -14.67
CA TYR A 156 -16.14 -7.76 -15.63
C TYR A 156 -16.25 -8.97 -16.55
N ARG A 157 -17.09 -8.86 -17.59
CA ARG A 157 -17.26 -9.90 -18.60
C ARG A 157 -16.18 -9.90 -19.71
N GLY A 158 -15.14 -9.07 -19.61
CA GLY A 158 -14.07 -9.00 -20.60
C GLY A 158 -12.68 -8.72 -20.00
N ARG A 159 -11.63 -9.26 -20.63
CA ARG A 159 -10.23 -9.20 -20.15
C ARG A 159 -9.77 -7.77 -19.85
N HIS A 160 -10.11 -6.83 -20.74
CA HIS A 160 -9.76 -5.40 -20.62
C HIS A 160 -10.41 -4.71 -19.42
N TRP A 161 -11.61 -5.14 -19.01
CA TRP A 161 -12.29 -4.50 -17.88
C TRP A 161 -11.61 -4.79 -16.55
N MET A 162 -11.00 -5.96 -16.42
CA MET A 162 -10.19 -6.29 -15.24
C MET A 162 -8.90 -5.44 -15.19
N ASP A 163 -8.28 -5.15 -16.34
CA ASP A 163 -7.11 -4.28 -16.39
C ASP A 163 -7.47 -2.83 -16.04
N VAL A 164 -8.63 -2.34 -16.50
CA VAL A 164 -9.18 -1.03 -16.10
C VAL A 164 -9.49 -0.99 -14.61
N ALA A 165 -10.06 -2.05 -14.05
CA ALA A 165 -10.35 -2.17 -12.62
C ALA A 165 -9.07 -2.11 -11.77
N LEU A 166 -8.03 -2.83 -12.20
CA LEU A 166 -6.72 -2.87 -11.56
C LEU A 166 -6.01 -1.50 -11.65
N LEU A 167 -6.12 -0.82 -12.79
CA LEU A 167 -5.60 0.54 -12.98
C LEU A 167 -6.32 1.52 -12.04
N LEU A 168 -7.65 1.45 -11.97
CA LEU A 168 -8.45 2.30 -11.09
C LEU A 168 -8.15 2.02 -9.61
N PHE A 169 -7.92 0.74 -9.26
CA PHE A 169 -7.47 0.33 -7.94
C PHE A 169 -6.14 0.99 -7.59
N MET A 170 -5.13 0.80 -8.44
CA MET A 170 -3.80 1.38 -8.25
C MET A 170 -3.85 2.91 -8.15
N LEU A 171 -4.59 3.57 -9.04
CA LEU A 171 -4.77 5.02 -9.01
C LEU A 171 -5.41 5.47 -7.69
N SER A 172 -6.42 4.74 -7.21
CA SER A 172 -7.10 5.06 -5.95
C SER A 172 -6.15 4.92 -4.75
N VAL A 173 -5.35 3.85 -4.69
CA VAL A 173 -4.34 3.66 -3.63
C VAL A 173 -3.28 4.76 -3.67
N LEU A 174 -2.79 5.13 -4.86
CA LEU A 174 -1.82 6.23 -5.02
C LEU A 174 -2.38 7.57 -4.54
N LEU A 175 -3.61 7.90 -4.91
CA LEU A 175 -4.27 9.12 -4.45
C LEU A 175 -4.48 9.11 -2.92
N LEU A 176 -4.81 7.97 -2.33
CA LEU A 176 -4.88 7.80 -0.87
C LEU A 176 -3.53 8.07 -0.20
N MET A 177 -2.45 7.46 -0.70
CA MET A 177 -1.10 7.70 -0.17
C MET A 177 -0.72 9.19 -0.22
N ILE A 178 -0.90 9.84 -1.38
CA ILE A 178 -0.62 11.27 -1.55
C ILE A 178 -1.46 12.07 -0.54
N SER A 179 -2.75 11.76 -0.43
CA SER A 179 -3.66 12.47 0.48
C SER A 179 -3.24 12.33 1.94
N TYR A 180 -2.86 11.13 2.39
CA TYR A 180 -2.39 10.93 3.76
C TYR A 180 -1.11 11.69 4.05
N VAL A 181 -0.13 11.67 3.15
CA VAL A 181 1.11 12.46 3.30
C VAL A 181 0.79 13.96 3.39
N LEU A 182 -0.12 14.47 2.56
CA LEU A 182 -0.55 15.87 2.59
C LEU A 182 -1.35 16.24 3.85
N ILE A 183 -2.24 15.37 4.33
CA ILE A 183 -2.98 15.58 5.59
C ILE A 183 -1.98 15.68 6.76
N SER A 184 -0.99 14.81 6.79
CA SER A 184 0.02 14.81 7.85
C SER A 184 0.94 16.01 7.80
N PHE A 185 1.31 16.49 6.60
CA PHE A 185 2.04 17.74 6.47
C PHE A 185 1.19 18.94 6.93
N LYS A 186 -0.10 18.99 6.58
CA LYS A 186 -1.00 20.07 7.02
C LYS A 186 -1.17 20.12 8.54
N ASN A 187 -1.14 18.97 9.20
CA ASN A 187 -1.31 18.85 10.64
C ASN A 187 0.02 18.72 11.40
N LEU A 188 1.17 19.04 10.77
CA LEU A 188 2.50 18.85 11.35
C LEU A 188 2.63 19.50 12.74
N ASP A 189 2.05 20.69 12.91
CA ASP A 189 2.13 21.46 14.16
C ASP A 189 1.27 20.88 15.30
N VAL A 190 0.27 20.05 14.97
CA VAL A 190 -0.67 19.43 15.91
C VAL A 190 -0.37 17.94 16.11
N LEU A 191 0.51 17.35 15.28
CA LEU A 191 0.77 15.92 15.27
C LEU A 191 1.52 15.49 16.55
N ILE A 192 0.78 14.90 17.50
CA ILE A 192 1.35 14.32 18.71
C ILE A 192 2.05 13.01 18.31
N LYS A 193 3.13 12.65 19.02
CA LYS A 193 3.91 11.40 18.87
C LYS A 193 3.11 10.11 18.53
N PRO A 194 1.93 9.80 19.11
CA PRO A 194 1.16 8.60 18.75
C PRO A 194 0.53 8.64 17.34
N ASP A 195 0.22 9.82 16.80
CA ASP A 195 -0.36 9.95 15.46
C ASP A 195 0.66 9.68 14.35
N THR A 196 1.96 9.90 14.63
CA THR A 196 3.04 9.59 13.68
C THR A 196 3.20 8.09 13.44
N LEU A 197 3.01 7.27 14.48
CA LEU A 197 3.09 5.80 14.35
C LEU A 197 1.88 5.25 13.59
N LEU A 198 0.68 5.78 13.88
CA LEU A 198 -0.54 5.45 13.13
C LEU A 198 -0.41 5.86 11.66
N LEU A 199 0.16 7.03 11.36
CA LEU A 199 0.45 7.46 10.00
C LEU A 199 1.39 6.49 9.29
N GLY A 200 2.50 6.12 9.93
CA GLY A 200 3.46 5.15 9.38
C GLY A 200 2.76 3.82 9.06
N PHE A 201 1.87 3.37 9.95
CA PHE A 201 1.08 2.17 9.74
C PHE A 201 0.09 2.29 8.58
N VAL A 202 -0.62 3.42 8.43
CA VAL A 202 -1.52 3.65 7.29
C VAL A 202 -0.76 3.68 5.97
N LEU A 203 0.44 4.30 5.94
CA LEU A 203 1.31 4.26 4.76
C LEU A 203 1.78 2.84 4.44
N TYR A 204 2.07 2.04 5.48
CA TYR A 204 2.39 0.63 5.31
C TYR A 204 1.23 -0.17 4.71
N ILE A 205 -0.01 0.04 5.17
CA ILE A 205 -1.20 -0.60 4.57
C ILE A 205 -1.31 -0.26 3.08
N ASN A 206 -1.17 1.01 2.73
CA ASN A 206 -1.25 1.41 1.32
C ASN A 206 -0.13 0.76 0.49
N TYR A 207 1.08 0.67 1.04
CA TYR A 207 2.16 -0.07 0.39
C TYR A 207 1.82 -1.55 0.18
N VAL A 208 1.25 -2.21 1.17
CA VAL A 208 0.77 -3.60 1.05
C VAL A 208 -0.25 -3.73 -0.08
N LEU A 209 -1.19 -2.79 -0.20
CA LEU A 209 -2.16 -2.78 -1.32
C LEU A 209 -1.46 -2.60 -2.68
N VAL A 210 -0.48 -1.71 -2.78
CA VAL A 210 0.35 -1.55 -3.99
C VAL A 210 1.10 -2.84 -4.32
N LEU A 211 1.67 -3.52 -3.32
CA LEU A 211 2.38 -4.78 -3.50
C LEU A 211 1.44 -5.87 -4.03
N VAL A 212 0.27 -6.05 -3.41
CA VAL A 212 -0.74 -7.03 -3.85
C VAL A 212 -1.20 -6.73 -5.28
N ALA A 213 -1.48 -5.48 -5.61
CA ALA A 213 -1.87 -5.13 -6.97
C ALA A 213 -0.74 -5.30 -7.99
N SER A 214 0.50 -4.95 -7.63
CA SER A 214 1.67 -5.18 -8.49
C SER A 214 1.88 -6.66 -8.76
N PHE A 215 1.66 -7.50 -7.75
CA PHE A 215 1.73 -8.94 -7.89
C PHE A 215 0.65 -9.51 -8.82
N ILE A 216 -0.60 -9.04 -8.69
CA ILE A 216 -1.69 -9.37 -9.60
C ILE A 216 -1.37 -8.92 -11.04
N CYS A 217 -0.75 -7.74 -11.21
CA CYS A 217 -0.28 -7.27 -12.52
C CYS A 217 0.72 -8.26 -13.14
N ILE A 218 1.75 -8.65 -12.38
CA ILE A 218 2.83 -9.53 -12.88
C ILE A 218 2.25 -10.90 -13.28
N GLN A 219 1.45 -11.52 -12.41
CA GLN A 219 0.81 -12.80 -12.72
C GLN A 219 -0.05 -12.74 -13.99
N ARG A 220 -0.76 -11.63 -14.22
CA ARG A 220 -1.53 -11.44 -15.45
C ARG A 220 -0.65 -11.26 -16.68
N CYS A 221 0.48 -10.55 -16.56
CA CYS A 221 1.44 -10.39 -17.64
C CYS A 221 2.01 -11.74 -18.06
N ASP A 222 2.47 -12.55 -17.10
CA ASP A 222 3.05 -13.87 -17.37
C ASP A 222 2.03 -14.79 -18.09
N PHE A 223 0.78 -14.82 -17.62
CA PHE A 223 -0.30 -15.57 -18.28
C PHE A 223 -0.59 -15.10 -19.72
N ASN A 224 -0.44 -13.81 -20.01
CA ASN A 224 -0.65 -13.26 -21.36
C ASN A 224 0.49 -13.65 -22.30
N PHE A 225 1.75 -13.64 -21.81
CA PHE A 225 2.92 -14.04 -22.59
C PHE A 225 2.90 -15.53 -22.91
N ASP A 226 2.54 -16.39 -21.96
CA ASP A 226 2.43 -17.82 -22.22
C ASP A 226 1.32 -18.15 -23.24
N ALA A 227 0.16 -17.50 -23.12
CA ALA A 227 -0.93 -17.70 -24.06
C ALA A 227 -0.57 -17.28 -25.51
N THR A 228 0.19 -16.19 -25.68
CA THR A 228 0.63 -15.73 -27.01
C THR A 228 1.72 -16.63 -27.60
N ASN A 229 2.65 -17.13 -26.78
CA ASN A 229 3.67 -18.08 -27.20
C ASN A 229 3.09 -19.44 -27.62
N VAL A 230 2.04 -19.90 -26.95
CA VAL A 230 1.31 -21.13 -27.31
C VAL A 230 0.56 -20.95 -28.64
N VAL A 231 -0.09 -19.81 -28.85
CA VAL A 231 -0.78 -19.51 -30.13
C VAL A 231 0.21 -19.40 -31.29
N GLN A 232 1.37 -18.78 -31.10
CA GLN A 232 2.42 -18.73 -32.13
C GLN A 232 3.01 -20.10 -32.45
N LYS A 233 3.20 -20.98 -31.46
CA LYS A 233 3.63 -22.36 -31.70
C LYS A 233 2.56 -23.24 -32.36
N ALA A 234 1.28 -22.93 -32.13
CA ALA A 234 0.15 -23.65 -32.72
C ALA A 234 -0.18 -23.23 -34.17
N SER A 235 0.43 -22.15 -34.67
CA SER A 235 0.31 -21.71 -36.07
C SER A 235 1.67 -21.74 -36.77
N PRO A 236 2.15 -22.91 -37.22
CA PRO A 236 3.37 -23.00 -38.03
C PRO A 236 3.18 -22.47 -39.46
N TYR A 237 1.97 -22.08 -39.86
CA TYR A 237 1.68 -21.48 -41.17
C TYR A 237 0.66 -20.36 -41.03
N GLY A 238 1.15 -19.12 -41.05
CA GLY A 238 0.39 -17.88 -41.15
C GLY A 238 1.34 -16.74 -41.50
#